data_AF-A0A7S2QQL6-F1
#
_entry.id   AF-A0A7S2QQL6-F1
#
_cell.length_a   1.000
_cell.length_b   1.000
_cell.length_c   1.000
_cell.angle_alpha   90.00
_cell.angle_beta   90.00
_cell.angle_gamma   90.00
#
_symmetry.space_group_name_H-M   'P 1'
#
loop_
_entity.id
_entity.type
_entity.pdbx_description
1 polymer ?
#
loop_
_entity_poly.entity_id
_entity_poly.type
_entity_poly.pdbx_seq_one_letter_code
_entity_poly.pdbx_strand_id
1 'polypeptide(L)'
;MGTFIDQNRCVPSNVADLGEQQCATVHVPLHGMGGKLGTPMGVEYSWANDTVEVYGYLFLWMTFWMWIMITVHDLALLTVNNRDYILDLRGIKRVFPCWRKLYILLGFRCWKRMACGGGILVARRRFLQKPMRIVSVICAPVFLLWAIIAFLVVVLPVVSTFFVIYPVRLSRAVIFVNCLSSAIFGLVLTFHCIAFVSRVDRRQIYAVTWSAGGQDASPCVCGCMYPLSGGTCSTLLLIGAAVAYKSSILAFRCLKGLRRSNWANLLSILFPIPLTAYEVAWTRPDGQPIQRRKTGEPVQGEPAFDPFALMDEQPNSQRTTVAFMPVAIEPEYEPSNWAAEDVEAYLEALGLEEYATQARSRGVDGPALLGLLREVPADGVGGLAELGVADRRHARMIRSQLGLVKPKSVSGLLTDPSAVSGHAAREMLGPRYKSRSLDPAALRGRPRSRAEYIGCCGFPCVRGENGAGLPDEDESDGEGEHEVSDAGRADKVEL
;
A
#
# COMPACT_ATOMS: atom_id res chain seq x y z
N MET A 1 9.89 -26.40 -46.24
CA MET A 1 9.98 -24.96 -46.56
C MET A 1 10.11 -24.20 -45.26
N GLY A 2 11.33 -23.76 -44.92
CA GLY A 2 11.56 -22.95 -43.71
C GLY A 2 10.99 -21.55 -43.93
N THR A 3 10.23 -21.05 -42.97
CA THR A 3 9.83 -19.64 -42.93
C THR A 3 11.07 -18.81 -42.63
N PHE A 4 11.43 -17.88 -43.52
CA PHE A 4 12.52 -16.93 -43.30
C PHE A 4 11.93 -15.55 -42.99
N ILE A 5 12.42 -14.90 -41.95
CA ILE A 5 12.03 -13.53 -41.60
C ILE A 5 13.07 -12.59 -42.23
N ASP A 6 12.74 -11.99 -43.37
CA ASP A 6 13.62 -11.05 -44.09
C ASP A 6 14.02 -9.81 -43.26
N GLN A 7 13.31 -9.51 -42.18
CA GLN A 7 13.63 -8.40 -41.26
C GLN A 7 14.92 -8.63 -40.44
N ASN A 8 15.51 -9.83 -40.46
CA ASN A 8 16.68 -10.19 -39.64
C ASN A 8 17.92 -10.53 -40.48
N ARG A 9 18.10 -9.93 -41.66
CA ARG A 9 19.34 -10.09 -42.41
C ARG A 9 20.52 -9.68 -41.53
N CYS A 10 21.45 -10.62 -41.33
CA CYS A 10 22.68 -10.36 -40.63
C CYS A 10 23.39 -9.21 -41.32
N VAL A 11 23.64 -8.12 -40.61
CA VAL A 11 24.52 -7.07 -41.12
C VAL A 11 25.93 -7.61 -40.98
N PRO A 12 26.67 -7.90 -42.07
CA PRO A 12 28.06 -8.24 -41.96
C PRO A 12 28.77 -7.00 -41.39
N SER A 13 29.17 -7.04 -40.12
CA SER A 13 30.06 -6.02 -39.57
C SER A 13 31.34 -6.08 -40.41
N ASN A 14 31.70 -4.95 -41.03
CA ASN A 14 32.91 -4.63 -41.80
C ASN A 14 34.17 -5.49 -41.57
N VAL A 15 34.11 -6.79 -41.88
CA VAL A 15 35.29 -7.63 -42.04
C VAL A 15 35.63 -7.57 -43.52
N ALA A 16 36.21 -6.45 -43.92
CA ALA A 16 36.76 -6.26 -45.26
C ALA A 16 38.09 -7.02 -45.45
N ASP A 17 38.68 -7.58 -44.37
CA ASP A 17 40.07 -8.04 -44.37
C ASP A 17 40.31 -9.54 -44.08
N LEU A 18 39.26 -10.37 -43.94
CA LEU A 18 39.43 -11.84 -43.79
C LEU A 18 38.78 -12.55 -44.97
N GLY A 19 39.63 -13.11 -45.84
CA GLY A 19 39.29 -13.65 -47.15
C GLY A 19 38.10 -14.62 -47.20
N GLU A 20 37.28 -14.41 -48.24
CA GLU A 20 36.36 -15.30 -49.00
C GLU A 20 35.47 -16.36 -48.34
N GLN A 21 35.66 -16.80 -47.09
CA GLN A 21 34.72 -17.72 -46.43
C GLN A 21 33.69 -16.96 -45.59
N GLN A 22 32.85 -16.18 -46.25
CA GLN A 22 31.77 -15.46 -45.58
C GLN A 22 30.58 -16.40 -45.31
N CYS A 23 30.14 -16.49 -44.05
CA CYS A 23 28.85 -17.09 -43.66
C CYS A 23 27.62 -16.37 -44.27
N ALA A 24 27.80 -15.45 -45.22
CA ALA A 24 26.77 -14.59 -45.79
C ALA A 24 25.66 -15.37 -46.53
N THR A 25 25.94 -16.60 -46.97
CA THR A 25 24.96 -17.47 -47.64
C THR A 25 24.30 -18.49 -46.70
N VAL A 26 24.72 -18.56 -45.43
CA VAL A 26 24.21 -19.56 -44.50
C VAL A 26 22.90 -19.08 -43.89
N HIS A 27 21.81 -19.76 -44.25
CA HIS A 27 20.50 -19.51 -43.67
C HIS A 27 20.51 -19.80 -42.15
N VAL A 28 20.11 -18.80 -41.35
CA VAL A 28 20.03 -18.93 -39.89
C VAL A 28 18.97 -19.98 -39.53
N PRO A 29 19.33 -21.09 -38.86
CA PRO A 29 18.34 -22.07 -38.43
C PRO A 29 17.51 -21.48 -37.28
N LEU A 30 16.20 -21.30 -37.49
CA LEU A 30 15.28 -20.76 -36.47
C LEU A 30 15.30 -21.55 -35.16
N HIS A 31 15.58 -22.87 -35.21
CA HIS A 31 15.70 -23.71 -34.01
C HIS A 31 16.95 -23.40 -33.17
N GLY A 32 17.97 -22.75 -33.75
CA GLY A 32 19.18 -22.31 -33.03
C GLY A 32 18.99 -21.04 -32.20
N MET A 33 17.88 -20.30 -32.39
CA MET A 33 17.58 -19.08 -31.62
C MET A 33 17.26 -19.35 -30.14
N GLY A 34 17.08 -20.61 -29.74
CA GLY A 34 16.90 -21.02 -28.34
C GLY A 34 18.20 -21.31 -27.57
N GLY A 35 19.37 -21.17 -28.21
CA GLY A 35 20.67 -21.35 -27.55
C GLY A 35 20.95 -20.28 -26.48
N LYS A 36 21.90 -20.56 -25.58
CA LYS A 36 22.41 -19.54 -24.66
C LYS A 36 23.00 -18.38 -25.48
N LEU A 37 22.59 -17.16 -25.17
CA LEU A 37 23.12 -15.94 -25.80
C LEU A 37 24.64 -15.96 -25.69
N GLY A 38 25.32 -15.94 -26.84
CA GLY A 38 26.78 -15.93 -26.88
C GLY A 38 27.31 -14.51 -26.75
N THR A 39 28.49 -14.35 -26.15
CA THR A 39 29.27 -13.10 -26.24
C THR A 39 29.49 -12.74 -27.71
N PRO A 40 29.37 -11.44 -28.09
CA PRO A 40 29.51 -11.02 -29.47
C PRO A 40 30.86 -11.48 -30.05
N MET A 41 30.80 -12.16 -31.21
CA MET A 41 32.00 -12.68 -31.85
C MET A 41 32.86 -11.53 -32.40
N GLY A 42 34.14 -11.52 -32.03
CA GLY A 42 35.14 -10.60 -32.60
C GLY A 42 35.13 -9.16 -32.09
N VAL A 43 34.29 -8.81 -31.12
CA VAL A 43 34.33 -7.49 -30.46
C VAL A 43 35.08 -7.61 -29.15
N GLU A 44 35.97 -6.65 -28.85
CA GLU A 44 36.61 -6.55 -27.54
C GLU A 44 35.54 -6.59 -26.43
N TYR A 45 35.79 -7.40 -25.40
CA TYR A 45 34.88 -7.54 -24.27
C TYR A 45 34.50 -6.15 -23.71
N SER A 46 33.21 -5.83 -23.74
CA SER A 46 32.68 -4.58 -23.21
C SER A 46 31.56 -4.87 -22.22
N TRP A 47 31.71 -4.33 -21.01
CA TRP A 47 30.71 -4.40 -19.94
C TRP A 47 29.31 -3.92 -20.37
N ALA A 48 29.23 -3.07 -21.40
CA ALA A 48 27.95 -2.64 -21.96
C ALA A 48 27.11 -3.81 -22.49
N ASN A 49 27.75 -4.89 -22.97
CA ASN A 49 27.07 -6.04 -23.55
C ASN A 49 26.48 -6.99 -22.52
N ASP A 50 26.85 -6.91 -21.25
CA ASP A 50 26.32 -7.77 -20.18
C ASP A 50 25.27 -7.05 -19.32
N THR A 51 24.97 -5.78 -19.62
CA THR A 51 24.19 -4.89 -18.73
C THR A 51 22.80 -5.45 -18.40
N VAL A 52 22.02 -5.92 -19.39
CA VAL A 52 20.66 -6.47 -19.16
C VAL A 52 20.72 -7.79 -18.41
N GLU A 53 21.75 -8.61 -18.64
CA GLU A 53 21.92 -9.86 -17.90
C GLU A 53 22.24 -9.58 -16.42
N VAL A 54 23.15 -8.63 -16.15
CA VAL A 54 23.44 -8.15 -14.80
C VAL A 54 22.18 -7.60 -14.14
N TYR A 55 21.36 -6.81 -14.85
CA TYR A 55 20.06 -6.37 -14.33
C TYR A 55 19.12 -7.54 -14.02
N GLY A 56 19.07 -8.56 -14.88
CA GLY A 56 18.28 -9.77 -14.66
C GLY A 56 18.67 -10.50 -13.37
N TYR A 57 19.96 -10.75 -13.15
CA TYR A 57 20.44 -11.40 -11.94
C TYR A 57 20.21 -10.55 -10.69
N LEU A 58 20.48 -9.24 -10.75
CA LEU A 58 20.24 -8.33 -9.63
C LEU A 58 18.75 -8.26 -9.28
N PHE A 59 17.87 -8.21 -10.29
CA PHE A 59 16.42 -8.23 -10.07
C PHE A 59 15.99 -9.53 -9.38
N LEU A 60 16.41 -10.68 -9.89
CA LEU A 60 16.08 -11.99 -9.31
C LEU A 60 16.58 -12.11 -7.86
N TRP A 61 17.82 -11.69 -7.61
CA TRP A 61 18.41 -11.65 -6.27
C TRP A 61 17.60 -10.78 -5.32
N MET A 62 17.28 -9.53 -5.71
CA MET A 62 16.49 -8.63 -4.88
C MET A 62 15.07 -9.14 -4.64
N THR A 63 14.41 -9.72 -5.65
CA THR A 63 13.06 -10.28 -5.50
C THR A 63 13.07 -11.46 -4.54
N PHE A 64 14.05 -12.37 -4.64
CA PHE A 64 14.20 -13.49 -3.72
C PHE A 64 14.42 -13.03 -2.28
N TRP A 65 15.32 -12.06 -2.06
CA TRP A 65 15.56 -11.51 -0.74
C TRP A 65 14.35 -10.78 -0.17
N MET A 66 13.67 -9.97 -0.99
CA MET A 66 12.44 -9.30 -0.59
C MET A 66 11.37 -10.29 -0.16
N TRP A 67 11.20 -11.38 -0.92
CA TRP A 67 10.27 -12.45 -0.59
C TRP A 67 10.59 -13.07 0.77
N ILE A 68 11.85 -13.46 1.02
CA ILE A 68 12.29 -13.98 2.33
C ILE A 68 11.98 -12.98 3.45
N MET A 69 12.32 -11.71 3.28
CA MET A 69 12.15 -10.67 4.30
C MET A 69 10.67 -10.44 4.63
N ILE A 70 9.80 -10.40 3.62
CA ILE A 70 8.36 -10.27 3.80
C ILE A 70 7.79 -11.51 4.50
N THR A 71 8.16 -12.72 4.06
CA THR A 71 7.69 -13.96 4.71
C THR A 71 8.12 -14.05 6.18
N VAL A 72 9.38 -13.73 6.49
CA VAL A 72 9.86 -13.67 7.88
C VAL A 72 9.09 -12.64 8.69
N HIS A 73 8.82 -11.47 8.11
CA HIS A 73 8.04 -10.43 8.78
C HIS A 73 6.60 -10.88 9.06
N ASP A 74 5.95 -11.51 8.10
CA ASP A 74 4.57 -11.99 8.22
C ASP A 74 4.47 -13.11 9.26
N LEU A 75 5.39 -14.06 9.24
CA LEU A 75 5.47 -15.11 10.26
C LEU A 75 5.72 -14.54 11.66
N ALA A 76 6.54 -13.49 11.76
CA ALA A 76 6.76 -12.78 13.02
C ALA A 76 5.50 -12.06 13.53
N LEU A 77 4.66 -11.53 12.63
CA LEU A 77 3.38 -10.91 13.00
C LEU A 77 2.32 -11.94 13.41
N LEU A 78 2.32 -13.11 12.79
CA LEU A 78 1.40 -14.21 13.14
C LEU A 78 1.73 -14.86 14.48
N THR A 79 2.98 -14.78 14.93
CA THR A 79 3.43 -15.38 16.19
C THR A 79 3.24 -14.40 17.35
N VAL A 80 2.28 -14.68 18.24
CA VAL A 80 1.92 -13.81 19.39
C VAL A 80 3.15 -13.39 20.22
N ASN A 81 4.05 -14.33 20.51
CA ASN A 81 5.24 -14.06 21.34
C ASN A 81 6.31 -13.21 20.63
N ASN A 82 6.36 -13.21 19.30
CA ASN A 82 7.43 -12.53 18.55
C ASN A 82 7.09 -11.08 18.20
N ARG A 83 5.81 -10.71 18.34
CA ARG A 83 5.30 -9.41 17.92
C ARG A 83 5.99 -8.24 18.61
N ASP A 84 6.21 -8.36 19.91
CA ASP A 84 6.80 -7.30 20.74
C ASP A 84 8.32 -7.13 20.51
N TYR A 85 8.95 -8.10 19.85
CA TYR A 85 10.37 -8.03 19.51
C TYR A 85 10.65 -7.24 18.23
N ILE A 86 9.62 -6.91 17.43
CA ILE A 86 9.81 -6.12 16.20
C ILE A 86 10.11 -4.67 16.58
N LEU A 87 11.34 -4.24 16.36
CA LEU A 87 11.80 -2.92 16.80
C LEU A 87 11.28 -1.80 15.88
N ASP A 88 10.88 -0.70 16.49
CA ASP A 88 10.67 0.58 15.81
C ASP A 88 11.99 1.33 15.62
N LEU A 89 11.96 2.49 14.95
CA LEU A 89 13.19 3.26 14.69
C LEU A 89 13.92 3.69 15.98
N ARG A 90 13.18 3.90 17.08
CA ARG A 90 13.76 4.25 18.39
C ARG A 90 14.44 3.04 19.02
N GLY A 91 13.78 1.88 19.02
CA GLY A 91 14.31 0.60 19.47
C GLY A 91 15.57 0.21 18.69
N ILE A 92 15.57 0.39 17.37
CA ILE A 92 16.76 0.12 16.54
C ILE A 92 17.92 1.01 16.95
N LYS A 93 17.70 2.31 17.15
CA LYS A 93 18.77 3.23 17.59
C LYS A 93 19.33 2.87 18.96
N ARG A 94 18.49 2.39 19.87
CA ARG A 94 18.89 1.99 21.23
C ARG A 94 19.66 0.67 21.23
N VAL A 95 19.17 -0.33 20.50
CA VAL A 95 19.74 -1.69 20.48
C VAL A 95 20.94 -1.79 19.54
N PHE A 96 20.97 -1.03 18.44
CA PHE A 96 22.00 -1.07 17.40
C PHE A 96 22.67 0.29 17.23
N PRO A 97 23.64 0.66 18.10
CA PRO A 97 24.31 1.96 18.03
C PRO A 97 25.10 2.15 16.71
N CYS A 98 25.52 1.05 16.08
CA CYS A 98 26.12 1.05 14.74
C CYS A 98 25.22 1.71 13.68
N TRP A 99 23.89 1.64 13.84
CA TRP A 99 22.93 2.25 12.92
C TRP A 99 23.10 3.78 12.84
N ARG A 100 23.46 4.43 13.96
CA ARG A 100 23.78 5.86 14.00
C ARG A 100 25.00 6.17 13.14
N LYS A 101 26.03 5.32 13.18
CA LYS A 101 27.26 5.47 12.37
C LYS A 101 26.94 5.31 10.88
N LEU A 102 26.12 4.33 10.51
CA LEU A 102 25.68 4.14 9.11
C LEU A 102 24.96 5.37 8.54
N TYR A 103 24.07 5.99 9.32
CA TYR A 103 23.38 7.20 8.89
C TYR A 103 24.31 8.40 8.70
N ILE A 104 25.39 8.49 9.48
CA ILE A 104 26.41 9.55 9.33
C ILE A 104 27.19 9.36 8.02
N LEU A 105 27.52 8.10 7.65
CA LEU A 105 28.26 7.78 6.42
C LEU A 105 27.53 8.21 5.13
N LEU A 106 26.20 8.25 5.15
CA LEU A 106 25.41 8.75 4.00
C LEU A 106 25.67 10.23 3.68
N GLY A 107 26.31 11.00 4.56
CA GLY A 107 26.64 12.41 4.33
C GLY A 107 25.44 13.36 4.37
N PHE A 108 24.20 12.85 4.50
CA PHE A 108 22.97 13.64 4.50
C PHE A 108 22.96 14.71 5.59
N ARG A 109 23.54 14.43 6.76
CA ARG A 109 23.67 15.42 7.85
C ARG A 109 24.56 16.59 7.46
N CYS A 110 25.72 16.31 6.84
CA CYS A 110 26.64 17.36 6.38
C CYS A 110 25.98 18.20 5.29
N TRP A 111 25.35 17.55 4.30
CA TRP A 111 24.63 18.25 3.24
C TRP A 111 23.48 19.11 3.78
N LYS A 112 22.61 18.57 4.64
CA LYS A 112 21.51 19.32 5.27
C LYS A 112 22.04 20.50 6.07
N ARG A 113 23.13 20.34 6.83
CA ARG A 113 23.76 21.43 7.59
C ARG A 113 24.25 22.54 6.64
N MET A 114 24.90 22.18 5.53
CA MET A 114 25.32 23.15 4.51
C MET A 114 24.11 23.85 3.86
N ALA A 115 23.07 23.11 3.50
CA ALA A 115 21.84 23.63 2.90
C ALA A 115 21.07 24.57 3.84
N CYS A 116 21.12 24.35 5.15
CA CYS A 116 20.55 25.26 6.13
C CYS A 116 21.43 26.51 6.39
N GLY A 117 22.67 26.54 5.90
CA GLY A 117 23.64 27.62 6.15
C GLY A 117 24.43 27.47 7.45
N GLY A 118 24.48 26.27 8.02
CA GLY A 118 25.13 25.97 9.29
C GLY A 118 26.66 25.85 9.25
N GLY A 119 27.30 25.99 8.09
CA GLY A 119 28.74 25.74 7.93
C GLY A 119 29.10 24.26 8.05
N ILE A 120 30.34 23.89 7.70
CA ILE A 120 30.78 22.48 7.74
C ILE A 120 31.19 22.08 9.17
N LEU A 121 31.97 22.89 9.90
CA LEU A 121 32.46 22.48 11.23
C LEU A 121 32.82 23.60 12.23
N VAL A 122 33.05 24.87 11.87
CA VAL A 122 33.54 25.87 12.84
C VAL A 122 33.03 27.28 12.49
N ALA A 123 32.49 27.97 13.49
CA ALA A 123 32.01 29.34 13.51
C ALA A 123 30.79 29.68 12.63
N ARG A 124 29.69 30.03 13.31
CA ARG A 124 28.40 30.48 12.75
C ARG A 124 28.49 31.91 12.21
N ARG A 125 29.40 32.19 11.29
CA ARG A 125 29.56 33.53 10.69
C ARG A 125 28.41 33.81 9.72
N ARG A 126 27.55 34.78 10.05
CA ARG A 126 26.34 35.14 9.26
C ARG A 126 26.64 35.41 7.77
N PHE A 127 27.82 35.95 7.44
CA PHE A 127 28.17 36.28 6.06
C PHE A 127 28.40 35.06 5.16
N LEU A 128 28.74 33.88 5.71
CA LEU A 128 28.98 32.66 4.93
C LEU A 128 27.69 31.88 4.61
N GLN A 129 26.53 32.28 5.14
CA GLN A 129 25.30 31.49 4.99
C GLN A 129 24.82 31.41 3.54
N LYS A 130 24.80 32.54 2.82
CA LYS A 130 24.38 32.60 1.41
C LYS A 130 25.30 31.80 0.47
N PRO A 131 26.63 31.98 0.48
CA PRO A 131 27.51 31.20 -0.39
C PRO A 131 27.46 29.70 -0.07
N MET A 132 27.34 29.31 1.21
CA MET A 132 27.24 27.89 1.58
C MET A 132 25.97 27.22 1.04
N ARG A 133 24.85 27.95 0.94
CA ARG A 133 23.63 27.43 0.30
C ARG A 133 23.85 27.18 -1.19
N ILE A 134 24.47 28.12 -1.90
CA ILE A 134 24.79 27.98 -3.33
C ILE A 134 25.74 26.79 -3.55
N VAL A 135 26.81 26.70 -2.76
CA VAL A 135 27.75 25.57 -2.80
C VAL A 135 27.02 24.25 -2.51
N SER A 136 26.09 24.21 -1.55
CA SER A 136 25.33 22.99 -1.24
C SER A 136 24.42 22.52 -2.39
N VAL A 137 23.90 23.45 -3.20
CA VAL A 137 23.08 23.14 -4.39
C VAL A 137 23.97 22.64 -5.51
N ILE A 138 25.11 23.30 -5.75
CA ILE A 138 26.10 22.88 -6.77
C ILE A 138 26.68 21.49 -6.44
N CYS A 139 27.00 21.24 -5.17
CA CYS A 139 27.53 19.95 -4.72
C CYS A 139 26.45 18.87 -4.51
N ALA A 140 25.16 19.18 -4.66
CA ALA A 140 24.08 18.22 -4.42
C ALA A 140 24.20 16.92 -5.23
N PRO A 141 24.59 16.93 -6.53
CA PRO A 141 24.78 15.70 -7.31
C PRO A 141 25.90 14.82 -6.75
N VAL A 142 26.99 15.42 -6.27
CA VAL A 142 28.13 14.71 -5.66
C VAL A 142 27.69 14.07 -4.33
N PHE A 143 26.95 14.80 -3.49
CA PHE A 143 26.39 14.25 -2.26
C PHE A 143 25.37 13.14 -2.51
N LEU A 144 24.53 13.27 -3.55
CA LEU A 144 23.56 12.26 -3.93
C LEU A 144 24.25 10.99 -4.44
N LEU A 145 25.24 11.13 -5.32
CA LEU A 145 26.04 10.00 -5.83
C LEU A 145 26.76 9.30 -4.67
N TRP A 146 27.40 10.06 -3.78
CA TRP A 146 28.02 9.52 -2.57
C TRP A 146 27.01 8.77 -1.70
N ALA A 147 25.83 9.36 -1.44
CA ALA A 147 24.80 8.74 -0.64
C ALA A 147 24.31 7.42 -1.27
N ILE A 148 24.15 7.35 -2.60
CA ILE A 148 23.78 6.12 -3.31
C ILE A 148 24.88 5.07 -3.18
N ILE A 149 26.14 5.42 -3.42
CA ILE A 149 27.28 4.49 -3.30
C ILE A 149 27.41 3.98 -1.87
N ALA A 150 27.44 4.87 -0.88
CA ALA A 150 27.51 4.49 0.54
C ALA A 150 26.31 3.65 0.96
N PHE A 151 25.11 3.95 0.45
CA PHE A 151 23.91 3.16 0.71
C PHE A 151 24.02 1.74 0.16
N LEU A 152 24.40 1.57 -1.12
CA LEU A 152 24.46 0.26 -1.77
C LEU A 152 25.66 -0.59 -1.29
N VAL A 153 26.82 0.03 -1.11
CA VAL A 153 28.08 -0.68 -0.82
C VAL A 153 28.29 -0.90 0.68
N VAL A 154 27.75 -0.03 1.54
CA VAL A 154 27.98 -0.12 3.00
C VAL A 154 26.69 -0.39 3.76
N VAL A 155 25.66 0.45 3.60
CA VAL A 155 24.43 0.33 4.42
C VAL A 155 23.68 -0.97 4.11
N LEU A 156 23.40 -1.25 2.84
CA LEU A 156 22.65 -2.43 2.41
C LEU A 156 23.28 -3.75 2.91
N PRO A 157 24.58 -4.06 2.68
CA PRO A 157 25.16 -5.31 3.14
C PRO A 157 25.23 -5.41 4.68
N VAL A 158 25.51 -4.31 5.39
CA VAL A 158 25.53 -4.32 6.85
C VAL A 158 24.12 -4.59 7.42
N VAL A 159 23.09 -3.94 6.87
CA VAL A 159 21.70 -4.15 7.28
C VAL A 159 21.24 -5.57 6.96
N SER A 160 21.57 -6.10 5.78
CA SER A 160 21.28 -7.49 5.42
C SER A 160 22.01 -8.49 6.33
N THR A 161 23.25 -8.20 6.73
CA THR A 161 23.97 -9.04 7.70
C THR A 161 23.28 -9.04 9.06
N PHE A 162 22.85 -7.86 9.54
CA PHE A 162 22.07 -7.79 10.79
C PHE A 162 20.72 -8.50 10.68
N PHE A 163 20.08 -8.51 9.51
CA PHE A 163 18.85 -9.28 9.29
C PHE A 163 19.06 -10.78 9.45
N VAL A 164 20.14 -11.33 8.90
CA VAL A 164 20.46 -12.76 9.04
C VAL A 164 20.64 -13.14 10.52
N ILE A 165 21.21 -12.25 11.33
CA ILE A 165 21.42 -12.47 12.77
C ILE A 165 20.15 -12.22 13.59
N TYR A 166 19.37 -11.19 13.24
CA TYR A 166 18.18 -10.74 13.99
C TYR A 166 16.95 -10.58 13.09
N PRO A 167 16.45 -11.67 12.46
CA PRO A 167 15.45 -11.61 11.40
C PRO A 167 14.13 -10.98 11.87
N VAL A 168 13.67 -11.36 13.06
CA VAL A 168 12.42 -10.84 13.64
C VAL A 168 12.55 -9.37 14.07
N ARG A 169 13.63 -9.02 14.77
CA ARG A 169 13.79 -7.69 15.38
C ARG A 169 13.91 -6.58 14.36
N LEU A 170 14.54 -6.87 13.21
CA LEU A 170 14.86 -5.90 12.18
C LEU A 170 13.99 -6.02 10.92
N SER A 171 13.00 -6.92 10.91
CA SER A 171 12.23 -7.27 9.71
C SER A 171 11.69 -6.03 8.98
N ARG A 172 11.12 -5.05 9.69
CA ARG A 172 10.56 -3.82 9.08
C ARG A 172 11.63 -2.89 8.51
N ALA A 173 12.73 -2.72 9.22
CA ALA A 173 13.81 -1.82 8.79
C ALA A 173 14.51 -2.36 7.55
N VAL A 174 14.66 -3.68 7.49
CA VAL A 174 15.31 -4.37 6.38
C VAL A 174 14.41 -4.36 5.14
N ILE A 175 13.10 -4.59 5.28
CA ILE A 175 12.14 -4.41 4.17
C ILE A 175 12.18 -2.96 3.67
N PHE A 176 12.18 -1.97 4.56
CA PHE A 176 12.30 -0.55 4.18
C PHE A 176 13.57 -0.27 3.36
N VAL A 177 14.73 -0.72 3.85
CA VAL A 177 16.02 -0.51 3.18
C VAL A 177 16.06 -1.24 1.83
N ASN A 178 15.57 -2.47 1.74
CA ASN A 178 15.53 -3.20 0.48
C ASN A 178 14.54 -2.57 -0.51
N CYS A 179 13.40 -2.06 -0.05
CA CYS A 179 12.46 -1.35 -0.92
C CYS A 179 13.09 -0.07 -1.48
N LEU A 180 13.86 0.65 -0.68
CA LEU A 180 14.61 1.81 -1.15
C LEU A 180 15.69 1.41 -2.16
N SER A 181 16.39 0.30 -1.94
CA SER A 181 17.35 -0.27 -2.89
C SER A 181 16.69 -0.64 -4.21
N SER A 182 15.57 -1.37 -4.18
CA SER A 182 14.79 -1.71 -5.37
C SER A 182 14.27 -0.48 -6.10
N ALA A 183 13.93 0.59 -5.38
CA ALA A 183 13.52 1.85 -5.99
C ALA A 183 14.68 2.52 -6.75
N ILE A 184 15.88 2.60 -6.13
CA ILE A 184 17.09 3.13 -6.75
C ILE A 184 17.46 2.30 -7.99
N PHE A 185 17.46 0.98 -7.87
CA PHE A 185 17.71 0.08 -8.98
C PHE A 185 16.72 0.28 -10.13
N GLY A 186 15.42 0.36 -9.82
CA GLY A 186 14.39 0.61 -10.82
C GLY A 186 14.60 1.94 -11.57
N LEU A 187 15.03 2.99 -10.86
CA LEU A 187 15.38 4.28 -11.48
C LEU A 187 16.60 4.16 -12.40
N VAL A 188 17.67 3.49 -11.95
CA VAL A 188 18.88 3.29 -12.76
C VAL A 188 18.56 2.50 -14.03
N LEU A 189 17.79 1.41 -13.90
CA LEU A 189 17.30 0.64 -15.05
C LEU A 189 16.45 1.51 -15.99
N THR A 190 15.53 2.32 -15.45
CA THR A 190 14.70 3.23 -16.25
C THR A 190 15.57 4.19 -17.06
N PHE A 191 16.56 4.84 -16.45
CA PHE A 191 17.45 5.77 -17.16
C PHE A 191 18.29 5.07 -18.24
N HIS A 192 18.80 3.86 -17.98
CA HIS A 192 19.51 3.07 -18.98
C HIS A 192 18.58 2.69 -20.15
N CYS A 193 17.35 2.27 -19.87
CA CYS A 193 16.38 1.94 -20.91
C CYS A 193 15.92 3.16 -21.72
N ILE A 194 15.86 4.36 -21.13
CA ILE A 194 15.66 5.61 -21.90
C ILE A 194 16.79 5.76 -22.92
N ALA A 195 18.05 5.58 -22.50
CA ALA A 195 19.19 5.66 -23.42
C ALA A 195 19.12 4.60 -24.54
N PHE A 196 18.72 3.36 -24.23
CA PHE A 196 18.53 2.28 -25.20
C PHE A 196 17.40 2.56 -26.19
N VAL A 197 16.29 3.14 -25.74
CA VAL A 197 15.17 3.53 -26.61
C VAL A 197 15.59 4.69 -27.51
N SER A 198 16.27 5.70 -26.97
CA SER A 198 16.66 6.91 -27.70
C SER A 198 17.78 6.71 -28.72
N ARG A 199 18.70 5.76 -28.50
CA ARG A 199 19.84 5.51 -29.41
C ARG A 199 20.02 4.02 -29.66
N VAL A 200 19.84 3.60 -30.91
CA VAL A 200 20.01 2.21 -31.34
C VAL A 200 21.45 1.72 -31.07
N ASP A 201 22.45 2.57 -31.28
CA ASP A 201 23.87 2.23 -31.08
C ASP A 201 24.26 2.01 -29.62
N ARG A 202 23.41 2.40 -28.67
CA ARG A 202 23.62 2.17 -27.22
C ARG A 202 22.93 0.91 -26.73
N ARG A 203 22.12 0.25 -27.56
CA ARG A 203 21.40 -0.97 -27.16
C ARG A 203 22.40 -2.11 -26.98
N GLN A 204 22.12 -2.97 -26.01
CA GLN A 204 22.87 -4.21 -25.84
C GLN A 204 22.77 -5.05 -27.12
N ILE A 205 23.91 -5.58 -27.53
CA ILE A 205 24.03 -6.44 -28.70
C ILE A 205 24.07 -7.88 -28.21
N TYR A 206 23.29 -8.76 -28.83
CA TYR A 206 23.37 -10.20 -28.62
C TYR A 206 23.80 -10.89 -29.90
N ALA A 207 24.59 -11.96 -29.76
CA ALA A 207 24.96 -12.80 -30.89
C ALA A 207 24.14 -14.10 -30.88
N VAL A 208 23.54 -14.40 -32.02
CA VAL A 208 23.01 -15.72 -32.32
C VAL A 208 24.10 -16.46 -33.08
N THR A 209 24.63 -17.54 -32.49
CA THR A 209 25.66 -18.37 -33.12
C THR A 209 25.08 -19.74 -33.47
N TRP A 210 25.59 -20.35 -34.53
CA TRP A 210 25.24 -21.71 -34.95
C TRP A 210 26.44 -22.38 -35.60
N SER A 211 26.56 -23.69 -35.43
CA SER A 211 27.56 -24.48 -36.15
C SER A 211 27.10 -24.70 -37.59
N ALA A 212 27.94 -24.38 -38.56
CA ALA A 212 27.79 -24.73 -39.96
C ALA A 212 28.85 -25.78 -40.36
N GLY A 213 28.52 -26.65 -41.30
CA GLY A 213 29.47 -27.62 -41.83
C GLY A 213 30.51 -26.91 -42.70
N GLY A 214 31.78 -26.90 -42.28
CA GLY A 214 32.88 -26.43 -43.10
C GLY A 214 33.24 -27.42 -44.21
N GLN A 215 33.77 -26.91 -45.33
CA GLN A 215 34.28 -27.75 -46.43
C GLN A 215 35.42 -28.69 -45.99
N ASP A 216 36.19 -28.30 -44.97
CA ASP A 216 37.36 -29.04 -44.47
C ASP A 216 37.06 -29.96 -43.26
N ALA A 217 35.81 -30.43 -43.11
CA ALA A 217 35.36 -31.30 -42.01
C ALA A 217 35.49 -30.71 -40.58
N SER A 218 36.06 -29.51 -40.41
CA SER A 218 35.99 -28.75 -39.16
C SER A 218 34.66 -27.97 -39.07
N PRO A 219 33.86 -28.10 -38.00
CA PRO A 219 32.66 -27.30 -37.83
C PRO A 219 33.04 -25.82 -37.68
N CYS A 220 32.54 -24.96 -38.57
CA CYS A 220 32.67 -23.52 -38.41
C CYS A 220 31.52 -22.99 -37.54
N VAL A 221 31.79 -22.03 -36.66
CA VAL A 221 30.73 -21.35 -35.89
C VAL A 221 30.44 -20.04 -36.60
N CYS A 222 29.28 -19.98 -37.25
CA CYS A 222 28.75 -18.74 -37.82
C CYS A 222 27.95 -18.01 -36.74
N GLY A 223 27.83 -16.69 -36.86
CA GLY A 223 26.97 -15.95 -35.96
C GLY A 223 26.66 -14.55 -36.43
N CYS A 224 25.55 -14.02 -35.93
CA CYS A 224 25.05 -12.70 -36.26
C CYS A 224 24.73 -11.92 -35.00
N MET A 225 25.08 -10.63 -35.03
CA MET A 225 24.84 -9.70 -33.96
C MET A 225 23.55 -8.92 -34.21
N TYR A 226 22.70 -8.84 -33.21
CA TYR A 226 21.47 -8.09 -33.26
C TYR A 226 21.39 -7.16 -32.05
N PRO A 227 21.04 -5.87 -32.22
CA PRO A 227 20.72 -5.02 -31.09
C PRO A 227 19.40 -5.48 -30.46
N LEU A 228 19.24 -5.23 -29.16
CA LEU A 228 17.99 -5.48 -28.46
C LEU A 228 16.81 -4.83 -29.18
N SER A 229 15.70 -5.56 -29.32
CA SER A 229 14.52 -5.05 -30.02
C SER A 229 14.00 -3.78 -29.32
N GLY A 230 13.49 -2.82 -30.10
CA GLY A 230 12.93 -1.59 -29.55
C GLY A 230 11.77 -1.88 -28.59
N GLY A 231 10.91 -2.86 -28.93
CA GLY A 231 9.81 -3.30 -28.08
C GLY A 231 10.30 -3.83 -26.72
N THR A 232 11.32 -4.68 -26.71
CA THR A 232 11.93 -5.19 -25.47
C THR A 232 12.51 -4.05 -24.62
N CYS A 233 13.18 -3.07 -25.24
CA CYS A 233 13.69 -1.89 -24.54
C CYS A 233 12.55 -1.08 -23.89
N SER A 234 11.43 -0.88 -24.59
CA SER A 234 10.25 -0.21 -24.06
C SER A 234 9.58 -1.00 -22.92
N THR A 235 9.51 -2.32 -23.02
CA THR A 235 9.01 -3.18 -21.93
C THR A 235 9.90 -3.07 -20.69
N LEU A 236 11.22 -3.15 -20.85
CA LEU A 236 12.17 -3.00 -19.74
C LEU A 236 12.09 -1.59 -19.11
N LEU A 237 11.90 -0.55 -19.92
CA LEU A 237 11.66 0.82 -19.44
C LEU A 237 10.44 0.87 -18.51
N LEU A 238 9.32 0.30 -18.94
CA LEU A 238 8.09 0.26 -18.13
C LEU A 238 8.25 -0.56 -16.86
N ILE A 239 8.96 -1.69 -16.93
CA ILE A 239 9.27 -2.52 -15.75
C ILE A 239 10.12 -1.72 -14.75
N GLY A 240 11.19 -1.07 -15.21
CA GLY A 240 12.04 -0.22 -14.36
C GLY A 240 11.24 0.87 -13.65
N ALA A 241 10.39 1.59 -14.39
CA ALA A 241 9.56 2.66 -13.84
C ALA A 241 8.53 2.13 -12.84
N ALA A 242 7.88 1.00 -13.15
CA ALA A 242 6.91 0.36 -12.27
C ALA A 242 7.55 -0.13 -10.97
N VAL A 243 8.73 -0.76 -11.04
CA VAL A 243 9.51 -1.21 -9.88
C VAL A 243 9.91 -0.02 -9.02
N ALA A 244 10.41 1.06 -9.63
CA ALA A 244 10.77 2.29 -8.92
C ALA A 244 9.59 2.87 -8.14
N TYR A 245 8.44 3.01 -8.80
CA TYR A 245 7.22 3.54 -8.21
C TYR A 245 6.66 2.66 -7.08
N LYS A 246 6.47 1.36 -7.35
CA LYS A 246 5.90 0.42 -6.37
C LYS A 246 6.80 0.26 -5.15
N SER A 247 8.12 0.12 -5.36
CA SER A 247 9.07 -0.02 -4.26
C SER A 247 9.15 1.25 -3.42
N SER A 248 9.04 2.44 -4.03
CA SER A 248 8.97 3.70 -3.30
C SER A 248 7.72 3.78 -2.42
N ILE A 249 6.55 3.43 -2.93
CA ILE A 249 5.31 3.39 -2.15
C ILE A 249 5.43 2.42 -0.96
N LEU A 250 5.96 1.22 -1.21
CA LEU A 250 6.16 0.23 -0.16
C LEU A 250 7.17 0.72 0.88
N ALA A 251 8.26 1.36 0.47
CA ALA A 251 9.21 1.99 1.38
C ALA A 251 8.55 3.07 2.25
N PHE A 252 7.70 3.94 1.68
CA PHE A 252 6.97 4.94 2.46
C PHE A 252 5.99 4.31 3.46
N ARG A 253 5.33 3.22 3.09
CA ARG A 253 4.48 2.44 4.02
C ARG A 253 5.31 1.84 5.15
N CYS A 254 6.45 1.22 4.84
CA CYS A 254 7.39 0.71 5.85
C CYS A 254 7.86 1.83 6.78
N LEU A 255 8.18 3.01 6.23
CA LEU A 255 8.64 4.15 7.02
C LEU A 255 7.57 4.65 7.99
N LYS A 256 6.30 4.67 7.58
CA LYS A 256 5.17 4.93 8.49
C LYS A 256 5.10 3.87 9.59
N GLY A 257 5.24 2.58 9.24
CA GLY A 257 5.30 1.45 10.19
C GLY A 257 6.51 1.44 11.13
N LEU A 258 7.64 2.00 10.72
CA LEU A 258 8.83 2.18 11.55
C LEU A 258 8.69 3.36 12.51
N ARG A 259 7.84 4.34 12.18
CA ARG A 259 7.53 5.48 13.05
C ARG A 259 6.49 5.11 14.11
N ARG A 260 5.55 4.21 13.78
CA ARG A 260 4.45 3.81 14.67
C ARG A 260 4.21 2.30 14.53
N SER A 261 4.37 1.56 15.63
CA SER A 261 4.23 0.10 15.66
C SER A 261 2.85 -0.41 15.26
N ASN A 262 1.78 0.39 15.43
CA ASN A 262 0.41 0.01 15.07
C ASN A 262 0.19 -0.11 13.56
N TRP A 263 1.08 0.45 12.74
CA TRP A 263 1.01 0.40 11.28
C TRP A 263 1.77 -0.77 10.66
N ALA A 264 2.21 -1.71 11.51
CA ALA A 264 3.02 -2.87 11.12
C ALA A 264 2.38 -3.77 10.06
N ASN A 265 1.06 -3.90 10.07
CA ASN A 265 0.35 -4.91 9.29
C ASN A 265 0.14 -4.51 7.81
N LEU A 266 0.62 -3.34 7.38
CA LEU A 266 0.38 -2.81 6.03
C LEU A 266 1.33 -3.35 4.94
N LEU A 267 2.22 -4.29 5.24
CA LEU A 267 3.30 -4.68 4.31
C LEU A 267 2.91 -5.77 3.31
N SER A 268 2.10 -6.74 3.69
CA SER A 268 1.85 -7.95 2.88
C SER A 268 0.39 -8.21 2.60
N ILE A 269 -0.51 -7.89 3.53
CA ILE A 269 -1.94 -8.20 3.39
C ILE A 269 -2.77 -6.94 3.56
N LEU A 270 -3.17 -6.36 2.42
CA LEU A 270 -4.37 -5.55 2.36
C LEU A 270 -5.54 -6.52 2.58
N PHE A 271 -5.92 -6.77 3.83
CA PHE A 271 -7.23 -7.37 4.09
C PHE A 271 -8.24 -6.25 3.84
N PRO A 272 -9.06 -6.31 2.77
CA PRO A 272 -10.24 -5.46 2.71
C PRO A 272 -11.15 -5.91 3.84
N ILE A 273 -11.08 -5.24 4.99
CA ILE A 273 -12.09 -5.42 6.03
C ILE A 273 -13.30 -4.65 5.52
N PRO A 274 -14.44 -5.30 5.21
CA PRO A 274 -15.65 -4.58 4.90
C PRO A 274 -16.05 -3.82 6.17
N LEU A 275 -15.71 -2.52 6.23
CA LEU A 275 -15.99 -1.66 7.37
C LEU A 275 -17.49 -1.48 7.64
N THR A 276 -18.33 -1.90 6.69
CA THR A 276 -19.78 -1.96 6.84
C THR A 276 -20.26 -3.12 7.72
N ALA A 277 -19.45 -4.17 7.92
CA ALA A 277 -19.88 -5.39 8.63
C ALA A 277 -19.44 -5.45 10.11
N TYR A 278 -18.52 -4.60 10.53
CA TYR A 278 -17.96 -4.63 11.88
C TYR A 278 -18.20 -3.29 12.57
N GLU A 279 -18.90 -3.31 13.70
CA GLU A 279 -18.98 -2.13 14.55
C GLU A 279 -17.58 -1.83 15.10
N VAL A 280 -17.13 -0.60 14.89
CA VAL A 280 -15.81 -0.18 15.32
C VAL A 280 -15.93 0.50 16.67
N ALA A 281 -15.60 -0.25 17.74
CA ALA A 281 -15.58 0.27 19.10
C ALA A 281 -14.19 0.85 19.40
N TRP A 282 -14.12 2.16 19.63
CA TRP A 282 -12.89 2.83 20.04
C TRP A 282 -12.99 3.43 21.43
N THR A 283 -12.05 3.03 22.27
CA THR A 283 -11.83 3.64 23.57
C THR A 283 -10.37 4.02 23.71
N ARG A 284 -10.12 5.09 24.44
CA ARG A 284 -8.79 5.41 24.96
C ARG A 284 -8.36 4.36 26.00
N PRO A 285 -7.08 4.31 26.39
CA PRO A 285 -6.58 3.32 27.36
C PRO A 285 -7.26 3.37 28.73
N ASP A 286 -7.84 4.52 29.08
CA ASP A 286 -8.63 4.78 30.28
C ASP A 286 -10.11 4.36 30.15
N GLY A 287 -10.51 3.81 29.00
CA GLY A 287 -11.89 3.43 28.69
C GLY A 287 -12.78 4.60 28.22
N GLN A 288 -12.27 5.83 28.15
CA GLN A 288 -13.04 6.99 27.71
C GLN A 288 -13.23 7.00 26.18
N PRO A 289 -14.29 7.64 25.66
CA PRO A 289 -14.47 7.81 24.22
C PRO A 289 -13.31 8.61 23.60
N ILE A 290 -13.11 8.44 22.30
CA ILE A 290 -12.07 9.17 21.56
C ILE A 290 -12.33 10.67 21.56
N GLN A 291 -11.29 11.46 21.24
CA GLN A 291 -11.41 12.91 21.24
C GLN A 291 -12.55 13.35 20.30
N ARG A 292 -13.39 14.28 20.78
CA ARG A 292 -14.58 14.83 20.08
C ARG A 292 -15.78 13.88 20.00
N ARG A 293 -15.80 12.77 20.74
CA ARG A 293 -16.97 11.89 20.85
C ARG A 293 -17.52 11.85 22.27
N LYS A 294 -18.83 11.66 22.38
CA LYS A 294 -19.51 11.38 23.65
C LYS A 294 -19.60 9.88 23.89
N THR A 295 -19.74 9.47 25.16
CA THR A 295 -19.96 8.07 25.52
C THR A 295 -21.22 7.55 24.85
N GLY A 296 -21.13 6.44 24.13
CA GLY A 296 -22.24 5.82 23.38
C GLY A 296 -22.46 6.37 21.96
N GLU A 297 -21.68 7.36 21.52
CA GLU A 297 -21.75 7.85 20.14
C GLU A 297 -21.00 6.89 19.20
N PRO A 298 -21.63 6.36 18.14
CA PRO A 298 -20.97 5.43 17.24
C PRO A 298 -19.87 6.13 16.44
N VAL A 299 -18.68 5.53 16.42
CA VAL A 299 -17.52 6.12 15.72
C VAL A 299 -17.77 6.19 14.21
N GLN A 300 -18.52 5.21 13.68
CA GLN A 300 -18.94 5.09 12.28
C GLN A 300 -20.04 6.06 11.86
N GLY A 301 -20.54 6.93 12.75
CA GLY A 301 -21.57 7.93 12.41
C GLY A 301 -21.10 9.01 11.43
N GLU A 302 -19.80 9.07 11.10
CA GLU A 302 -19.25 10.01 10.12
C GLU A 302 -19.41 9.49 8.67
N PRO A 303 -19.96 10.30 7.75
CA PRO A 303 -20.17 9.91 6.34
C PRO A 303 -18.88 9.64 5.54
N ALA A 304 -17.70 9.79 6.16
CA ALA A 304 -16.40 9.43 5.61
C ALA A 304 -15.52 8.73 6.67
N PHE A 305 -16.12 7.82 7.43
CA PHE A 305 -15.41 7.08 8.47
C PHE A 305 -14.28 6.21 7.88
N ASP A 306 -13.04 6.66 8.09
CA ASP A 306 -11.83 5.85 7.94
C ASP A 306 -11.24 5.62 9.35
N PRO A 307 -11.34 4.39 9.89
CA PRO A 307 -10.79 4.07 11.20
C PRO A 307 -9.27 4.28 11.24
N PHE A 308 -8.56 4.23 10.13
CA PHE A 308 -7.12 4.45 10.18
C PHE A 308 -6.78 5.95 10.22
N ALA A 309 -7.56 6.79 9.52
CA ALA A 309 -7.41 8.24 9.55
C ALA A 309 -7.74 8.83 10.93
N LEU A 310 -8.88 8.44 11.52
CA LEU A 310 -9.28 8.88 12.86
C LEU A 310 -8.28 8.45 13.94
N MET A 311 -7.57 7.33 13.72
CA MET A 311 -6.56 6.82 14.65
C MET A 311 -5.37 7.75 14.62
N ASP A 312 -4.93 8.19 13.44
CA ASP A 312 -3.76 9.05 13.29
C ASP A 312 -3.90 10.40 14.00
N GLU A 313 -5.13 10.90 14.14
CA GLU A 313 -5.48 12.16 14.79
C GLU A 313 -5.49 12.09 16.33
N GLN A 314 -5.54 10.90 16.93
CA GLN A 314 -5.57 10.80 18.39
C GLN A 314 -4.19 11.06 19.01
N PRO A 315 -4.08 11.92 20.06
CA PRO A 315 -2.82 12.18 20.75
C PRO A 315 -2.22 10.91 21.38
N ASN A 316 -3.07 9.95 21.73
CA ASN A 316 -2.70 8.65 22.29
C ASN A 316 -2.84 7.49 21.29
N SER A 317 -2.87 7.76 19.99
CA SER A 317 -3.03 6.77 18.90
C SER A 317 -2.11 5.55 18.98
N GLN A 318 -0.93 5.70 19.58
CA GLN A 318 0.01 4.62 19.87
C GLN A 318 -0.52 3.58 20.87
N ARG A 319 -1.44 3.97 21.76
CA ARG A 319 -2.07 3.13 22.80
C ARG A 319 -3.56 2.88 22.57
N THR A 320 -4.16 3.56 21.58
CA THR A 320 -5.56 3.32 21.22
C THR A 320 -5.68 1.99 20.48
N THR A 321 -6.57 1.13 20.94
CA THR A 321 -6.88 -0.15 20.30
C THR A 321 -8.18 -0.05 19.53
N VAL A 322 -8.17 -0.56 18.30
CA VAL A 322 -9.40 -0.76 17.52
C VAL A 322 -9.89 -2.16 17.78
N ALA A 323 -11.06 -2.29 18.43
CA ALA A 323 -11.75 -3.55 18.51
C ALA A 323 -12.74 -3.62 17.34
N PHE A 324 -12.51 -4.57 16.43
CA PHE A 324 -13.54 -5.02 15.51
C PHE A 324 -14.28 -6.14 16.21
N MET A 325 -15.48 -5.84 16.70
CA MET A 325 -16.37 -6.89 17.16
C MET A 325 -17.14 -7.38 15.94
N PRO A 326 -17.13 -8.69 15.62
CA PRO A 326 -18.14 -9.22 14.73
C PRO A 326 -19.46 -8.98 15.44
N VAL A 327 -20.15 -7.94 14.99
CA VAL A 327 -21.57 -7.83 15.25
C VAL A 327 -22.13 -8.95 14.40
N ALA A 328 -22.80 -9.90 15.04
CA ALA A 328 -23.66 -10.80 14.29
C ALA A 328 -24.49 -9.87 13.42
N ILE A 329 -24.30 -9.96 12.09
CA ILE A 329 -25.25 -9.36 11.17
C ILE A 329 -26.52 -10.12 11.53
N GLU A 330 -27.32 -9.55 12.42
CA GLU A 330 -28.69 -9.95 12.59
C GLU A 330 -29.17 -9.86 11.17
N PRO A 331 -29.47 -11.01 10.52
CA PRO A 331 -29.81 -11.01 9.11
C PRO A 331 -30.82 -9.89 9.00
N GLU A 332 -30.48 -8.83 8.24
CA GLU A 332 -31.42 -7.74 8.00
C GLU A 332 -32.70 -8.47 7.70
N TYR A 333 -33.74 -8.25 8.51
CA TYR A 333 -34.98 -9.03 8.53
C TYR A 333 -35.55 -9.00 7.11
N GLU A 334 -35.04 -9.88 6.26
CA GLU A 334 -35.21 -9.73 4.83
C GLU A 334 -36.60 -10.26 4.62
N PRO A 335 -37.55 -9.43 4.17
CA PRO A 335 -38.93 -9.87 4.12
C PRO A 335 -39.12 -11.04 3.16
N SER A 336 -38.13 -11.41 2.36
CA SER A 336 -38.10 -12.61 1.54
C SER A 336 -37.91 -13.92 2.35
N ASN A 337 -37.44 -13.85 3.59
CA ASN A 337 -37.16 -15.02 4.43
C ASN A 337 -38.11 -15.12 5.64
N TRP A 338 -39.10 -14.25 5.75
CA TRP A 338 -40.08 -14.27 6.85
C TRP A 338 -40.97 -15.51 6.76
N ALA A 339 -41.11 -16.23 7.87
CA ALA A 339 -42.17 -17.20 8.02
C ALA A 339 -43.53 -16.49 8.19
N ALA A 340 -44.63 -17.24 8.14
CA ALA A 340 -45.96 -16.67 8.32
C ALA A 340 -46.12 -16.01 9.72
N GLU A 341 -45.47 -16.56 10.73
CA GLU A 341 -45.44 -16.00 12.09
C GLU A 341 -44.69 -14.66 12.16
N ASP A 342 -43.64 -14.49 11.36
CA ASP A 342 -42.89 -13.23 11.28
C ASP A 342 -43.71 -12.14 10.59
N VAL A 343 -44.48 -12.50 9.56
CA VAL A 343 -45.43 -11.60 8.88
C VAL A 343 -46.57 -11.19 9.82
N GLU A 344 -47.11 -12.12 10.60
CA GLU A 344 -48.13 -11.85 11.64
C GLU A 344 -47.58 -10.84 12.66
N ALA A 345 -46.42 -11.13 13.26
CA ALA A 345 -45.80 -10.25 14.24
C ALA A 345 -45.48 -8.86 13.66
N TYR A 346 -45.05 -8.79 12.39
CA TYR A 346 -44.83 -7.53 11.69
C TYR A 346 -46.12 -6.71 11.57
N LEU A 347 -47.25 -7.33 11.17
CA LEU A 347 -48.54 -6.64 11.03
C LEU A 347 -49.12 -6.22 12.39
N GLU A 348 -49.01 -7.06 13.42
CA GLU A 348 -49.39 -6.70 14.80
C GLU A 348 -48.60 -5.47 15.29
N ALA A 349 -47.31 -5.43 15.00
CA ALA A 349 -46.46 -4.33 15.44
C ALA A 349 -46.73 -3.00 14.71
N LEU A 350 -47.43 -3.05 13.55
CA LEU A 350 -48.00 -1.88 12.88
C LEU A 350 -49.36 -1.44 13.46
N GLY A 351 -49.93 -2.18 14.42
CA GLY A 351 -51.30 -1.99 14.92
C GLY A 351 -52.37 -2.43 13.92
N LEU A 352 -52.08 -3.51 13.18
CA LEU A 352 -52.95 -4.09 12.14
C LEU A 352 -53.33 -5.54 12.48
N GLU A 353 -53.77 -5.77 13.72
CA GLU A 353 -54.03 -7.11 14.29
C GLU A 353 -55.08 -7.90 13.51
N GLU A 354 -56.06 -7.21 12.93
CA GLU A 354 -57.08 -7.83 12.07
C GLU A 354 -56.46 -8.48 10.82
N TYR A 355 -55.48 -7.83 10.20
CA TYR A 355 -54.79 -8.38 9.02
C TYR A 355 -53.71 -9.39 9.40
N ALA A 356 -53.12 -9.28 10.60
CA ALA A 356 -52.18 -10.27 11.11
C ALA A 356 -52.83 -11.66 11.22
N THR A 357 -54.04 -11.72 11.80
CA THR A 357 -54.83 -12.96 11.90
C THR A 357 -55.18 -13.53 10.53
N GLN A 358 -55.52 -12.66 9.57
CA GLN A 358 -55.83 -13.07 8.19
C GLN A 358 -54.59 -13.57 7.44
N ALA A 359 -53.43 -12.92 7.62
CA ALA A 359 -52.16 -13.35 7.03
C ALA A 359 -51.75 -14.73 7.57
N ARG A 360 -51.85 -14.94 8.89
CA ARG A 360 -51.55 -16.22 9.54
C ARG A 360 -52.47 -17.34 9.06
N SER A 361 -53.79 -17.12 9.05
CA SER A 361 -54.77 -18.14 8.62
C SER A 361 -54.58 -18.56 7.16
N ARG A 362 -54.03 -17.68 6.33
CA ARG A 362 -53.72 -17.94 4.92
C ARG A 362 -52.29 -18.42 4.67
N GLY A 363 -51.46 -18.52 5.72
CA GLY A 363 -50.07 -18.91 5.60
C GLY A 363 -49.25 -17.95 4.73
N VAL A 364 -49.53 -16.65 4.79
CA VAL A 364 -48.78 -15.64 4.01
C VAL A 364 -47.42 -15.46 4.64
N ASP A 365 -46.42 -16.03 3.99
CA ASP A 365 -45.02 -15.85 4.29
C ASP A 365 -44.47 -14.55 3.67
N GLY A 366 -43.21 -14.27 3.95
CA GLY A 366 -42.51 -13.10 3.47
C GLY A 366 -42.55 -12.88 1.95
N PRO A 367 -42.15 -13.88 1.13
CA PRO A 367 -42.27 -13.83 -0.33
C PRO A 367 -43.69 -13.56 -0.80
N ALA A 368 -44.70 -14.21 -0.20
CA ALA A 368 -46.10 -13.98 -0.55
C ALA A 368 -46.51 -12.54 -0.24
N LEU A 369 -46.17 -12.01 0.94
CA LEU A 369 -46.44 -10.61 1.30
C LEU A 369 -45.78 -9.63 0.31
N LEU A 370 -44.51 -9.86 -0.05
CA LEU A 370 -43.81 -9.06 -1.06
C LEU A 370 -44.47 -9.14 -2.44
N GLY A 371 -45.00 -10.31 -2.81
CA GLY A 371 -45.80 -10.50 -4.02
C GLY A 371 -47.06 -9.62 -4.02
N LEU A 372 -47.84 -9.67 -2.93
CA LEU A 372 -49.06 -8.86 -2.77
C LEU A 372 -48.77 -7.35 -2.79
N LEU A 373 -47.59 -6.93 -2.36
CA LEU A 373 -47.16 -5.52 -2.36
C LEU A 373 -46.72 -5.02 -3.74
N ARG A 374 -46.23 -5.92 -4.61
CA ARG A 374 -45.71 -5.60 -5.95
C ARG A 374 -46.82 -5.19 -6.91
N GLU A 375 -48.01 -5.73 -6.73
CA GLU A 375 -49.20 -5.35 -7.49
C GLU A 375 -49.79 -4.06 -6.91
N VAL A 376 -49.54 -2.94 -7.59
CA VAL A 376 -50.09 -1.63 -7.22
C VAL A 376 -51.03 -1.13 -8.31
N PRO A 377 -52.34 -1.43 -8.24
CA PRO A 377 -53.33 -0.83 -9.11
C PRO A 377 -53.53 0.64 -8.76
N ALA A 378 -54.22 1.35 -9.66
CA ALA A 378 -54.56 2.76 -9.50
C ALA A 378 -55.38 3.07 -8.23
N ASP A 379 -56.01 2.05 -7.63
CA ASP A 379 -56.76 2.16 -6.38
C ASP A 379 -55.87 2.18 -5.12
N GLY A 380 -54.57 1.93 -5.24
CA GLY A 380 -53.61 1.97 -4.15
C GLY A 380 -53.75 0.84 -3.11
N VAL A 381 -54.64 -0.13 -3.30
CA VAL A 381 -54.81 -1.28 -2.38
C VAL A 381 -54.09 -2.50 -2.96
N GLY A 382 -54.39 -2.89 -4.20
CA GLY A 382 -53.69 -3.98 -4.88
C GLY A 382 -53.87 -5.35 -4.28
N GLY A 383 -52.85 -6.20 -4.44
CA GLY A 383 -52.86 -7.58 -3.94
C GLY A 383 -53.13 -7.69 -2.44
N LEU A 384 -52.87 -6.62 -1.66
CA LEU A 384 -53.25 -6.57 -0.24
C LEU A 384 -54.76 -6.69 0.01
N ALA A 385 -55.62 -6.44 -0.98
CA ALA A 385 -57.06 -6.71 -0.88
C ALA A 385 -57.33 -8.20 -0.61
N GLU A 386 -56.46 -9.09 -1.09
CA GLU A 386 -56.56 -10.52 -0.78
C GLU A 386 -56.40 -10.76 0.72
N LEU A 387 -55.54 -10.01 1.41
CA LEU A 387 -55.40 -10.04 2.88
C LEU A 387 -56.52 -9.30 3.64
N GLY A 388 -57.59 -8.90 2.96
CA GLY A 388 -58.70 -8.15 3.57
C GLY A 388 -58.38 -6.69 3.85
N VAL A 389 -57.25 -6.17 3.38
CA VAL A 389 -56.85 -4.77 3.57
C VAL A 389 -57.69 -3.87 2.66
N ALA A 390 -58.83 -3.39 3.13
CA ALA A 390 -59.69 -2.49 2.36
C ALA A 390 -59.27 -1.01 2.47
N ASP A 391 -58.63 -0.61 3.59
CA ASP A 391 -58.22 0.78 3.81
C ASP A 391 -56.87 1.09 3.13
N ARG A 392 -56.90 2.07 2.21
CA ARG A 392 -55.71 2.62 1.54
C ARG A 392 -54.65 3.12 2.51
N ARG A 393 -55.02 3.57 3.71
CA ARG A 393 -54.08 4.02 4.75
C ARG A 393 -53.27 2.87 5.30
N HIS A 394 -53.91 1.73 5.56
CA HIS A 394 -53.24 0.52 6.04
C HIS A 394 -52.32 -0.06 4.97
N ALA A 395 -52.79 -0.14 3.72
CA ALA A 395 -51.96 -0.58 2.59
C ALA A 395 -50.71 0.31 2.38
N ARG A 396 -50.86 1.63 2.56
CA ARG A 396 -49.73 2.57 2.50
C ARG A 396 -48.74 2.38 3.64
N MET A 397 -49.23 2.11 4.86
CA MET A 397 -48.41 1.88 6.05
C MET A 397 -47.56 0.61 5.91
N ILE A 398 -48.16 -0.48 5.43
CA ILE A 398 -47.45 -1.74 5.15
C ILE A 398 -46.34 -1.51 4.11
N ARG A 399 -46.66 -0.83 2.99
CA ARG A 399 -45.68 -0.53 1.92
C ARG A 399 -44.56 0.40 2.35
N SER A 400 -44.85 1.42 3.16
CA SER A 400 -43.85 2.42 3.56
C SER A 400 -42.83 1.88 4.56
N GLN A 401 -43.24 0.92 5.40
CA GLN A 401 -42.37 0.32 6.41
C GLN A 401 -41.50 -0.82 5.84
N LEU A 402 -41.97 -1.52 4.80
CA LEU A 402 -41.19 -2.57 4.10
C LEU A 402 -40.15 -2.03 3.09
N GLY A 403 -39.95 -0.72 3.01
CA GLY A 403 -38.88 -0.13 2.20
C GLY A 403 -39.00 -0.33 0.68
N LEU A 404 -40.13 -0.81 0.16
CA LEU A 404 -40.32 -1.12 -1.27
C LEU A 404 -40.48 0.10 -2.19
N VAL A 405 -40.27 1.33 -1.71
CA VAL A 405 -40.33 2.53 -2.56
C VAL A 405 -38.98 3.23 -2.66
N LYS A 406 -38.19 2.77 -3.64
CA LYS A 406 -37.87 3.61 -4.81
C LYS A 406 -37.85 2.74 -6.07
N PRO A 407 -38.73 2.96 -7.07
CA PRO A 407 -38.34 2.63 -8.43
C PRO A 407 -37.08 3.41 -8.76
N LYS A 408 -36.01 2.73 -9.17
CA LYS A 408 -34.85 3.37 -9.81
C LYS A 408 -35.40 4.29 -10.90
N SER A 409 -35.12 5.59 -10.80
CA SER A 409 -35.32 6.48 -11.93
C SER A 409 -34.57 5.85 -13.10
N VAL A 410 -35.29 5.56 -14.18
CA VAL A 410 -34.71 5.31 -15.49
C VAL A 410 -33.98 6.60 -15.84
N SER A 411 -32.67 6.66 -15.59
CA SER A 411 -31.80 7.67 -16.16
C SER A 411 -31.68 7.35 -17.66
N GLY A 412 -32.65 7.85 -18.41
CA GLY A 412 -32.48 8.10 -19.84
C GLY A 412 -31.34 9.10 -20.00
N LEU A 413 -30.25 8.62 -20.59
CA LEU A 413 -29.15 9.45 -21.08
C LEU A 413 -29.44 9.70 -22.57
N LEU A 414 -30.24 10.72 -22.85
CA LEU A 414 -30.18 11.41 -24.14
C LEU A 414 -30.04 12.91 -23.86
N THR A 415 -28.90 13.38 -24.35
CA THR A 415 -28.39 14.74 -24.45
C THR A 415 -29.40 15.74 -25.01
N ASP A 416 -29.51 16.91 -24.38
CA ASP A 416 -29.28 18.16 -25.12
C ASP A 416 -28.95 19.34 -24.16
N PRO A 417 -28.00 20.24 -24.51
CA PRO A 417 -27.63 21.38 -23.69
C PRO A 417 -28.17 22.69 -24.28
N SER A 418 -29.12 23.34 -23.59
CA SER A 418 -29.35 24.76 -23.81
C SER A 418 -30.08 25.44 -22.66
N ALA A 419 -29.43 26.51 -22.17
CA ALA A 419 -30.02 27.78 -21.77
C ALA A 419 -30.52 28.01 -20.31
N VAL A 420 -29.76 28.89 -19.63
CA VAL A 420 -30.18 30.18 -19.05
C VAL A 420 -30.98 30.21 -17.73
N SER A 421 -30.30 30.77 -16.71
CA SER A 421 -30.72 31.78 -15.70
C SER A 421 -31.75 31.45 -14.60
N GLY A 422 -31.37 31.81 -13.37
CA GLY A 422 -32.15 32.79 -12.60
C GLY A 422 -32.90 32.34 -11.34
N HIS A 423 -32.33 32.69 -10.18
CA HIS A 423 -32.95 33.14 -8.92
C HIS A 423 -34.24 32.52 -8.32
N ALA A 424 -34.08 32.04 -7.07
CA ALA A 424 -34.86 32.31 -5.84
C ALA A 424 -36.35 31.87 -5.69
N ALA A 425 -36.60 30.92 -4.77
CA ALA A 425 -37.73 30.85 -3.81
C ALA A 425 -37.47 29.62 -2.88
N ARG A 426 -37.26 29.74 -1.56
CA ARG A 426 -38.15 30.08 -0.43
C ARG A 426 -39.11 28.95 -0.01
N GLU A 427 -38.91 28.51 1.25
CA GLU A 427 -39.83 27.89 2.23
C GLU A 427 -40.92 26.91 1.75
N MET A 428 -40.83 25.64 2.20
CA MET A 428 -41.92 24.93 2.89
C MET A 428 -41.35 23.71 3.65
N LEU A 429 -41.14 23.87 4.96
CA LEU A 429 -40.92 22.76 5.89
C LEU A 429 -42.29 22.20 6.32
N GLY A 430 -42.65 21.03 5.80
CA GLY A 430 -43.77 20.24 6.31
C GLY A 430 -43.39 19.53 7.63
N PRO A 431 -44.38 19.17 8.48
CA PRO A 431 -44.14 18.57 9.79
C PRO A 431 -43.50 17.17 9.66
N ARG A 432 -42.36 16.99 10.34
CA ARG A 432 -41.70 15.69 10.55
C ARG A 432 -42.66 14.76 11.29
N TYR A 433 -43.17 13.76 10.59
CA TYR A 433 -43.79 12.59 11.20
C TYR A 433 -42.67 11.77 11.87
N LYS A 434 -42.69 11.65 13.20
CA LYS A 434 -41.82 10.71 13.92
C LYS A 434 -42.28 9.30 13.56
N SER A 435 -41.52 8.58 12.74
CA SER A 435 -41.68 7.14 12.61
C SER A 435 -41.35 6.52 13.97
N ARG A 436 -42.31 5.79 14.53
CA ARG A 436 -42.12 4.96 15.70
C ARG A 436 -41.23 3.80 15.25
N SER A 437 -39.94 3.81 15.60
CA SER A 437 -39.08 2.66 15.29
C SER A 437 -39.58 1.46 16.09
N LEU A 438 -39.86 0.36 15.40
CA LEU A 438 -40.16 -0.92 16.01
C LEU A 438 -39.01 -1.32 16.94
N ASP A 439 -39.33 -1.66 18.19
CA ASP A 439 -38.34 -2.05 19.19
C ASP A 439 -37.91 -3.51 18.93
N PRO A 440 -36.66 -3.76 18.52
CA PRO A 440 -36.17 -5.12 18.21
C PRO A 440 -36.16 -6.05 19.43
N ALA A 441 -36.33 -5.50 20.64
CA ALA A 441 -36.40 -6.28 21.87
C ALA A 441 -37.66 -7.17 21.95
N ALA A 442 -38.72 -6.85 21.23
CA ALA A 442 -39.98 -7.61 21.26
C ALA A 442 -39.88 -9.00 20.58
N LEU A 443 -38.83 -9.28 19.80
CA LEU A 443 -38.71 -10.48 18.96
C LEU A 443 -37.67 -11.52 19.45
N ARG A 444 -37.04 -11.34 20.62
CA ARG A 444 -35.88 -12.16 21.01
C ARG A 444 -36.18 -13.18 22.11
N GLY A 445 -36.36 -14.43 21.69
CA GLY A 445 -36.51 -15.59 22.57
C GLY A 445 -35.49 -16.71 22.32
N ARG A 446 -34.19 -16.45 22.11
CA ARG A 446 -33.13 -17.50 22.17
C ARG A 446 -31.75 -16.96 22.62
N PRO A 447 -30.93 -17.78 23.30
CA PRO A 447 -29.66 -17.35 23.87
C PRO A 447 -28.61 -17.10 22.78
N ARG A 448 -27.97 -15.92 22.84
CA ARG A 448 -26.89 -15.50 21.94
C ARG A 448 -25.65 -16.38 22.15
N SER A 449 -25.11 -16.91 21.05
CA SER A 449 -23.80 -17.56 21.01
C SER A 449 -22.72 -16.58 21.47
N ARG A 450 -21.67 -17.12 22.12
CA ARG A 450 -20.50 -16.36 22.57
C ARG A 450 -19.92 -15.56 21.39
N ALA A 451 -19.72 -14.26 21.60
CA ALA A 451 -19.01 -13.41 20.65
C ALA A 451 -17.57 -13.92 20.50
N GLU A 452 -17.21 -14.35 19.29
CA GLU A 452 -15.82 -14.63 18.94
C GLU A 452 -15.14 -13.32 18.55
N TYR A 453 -14.03 -12.98 19.18
CA TYR A 453 -13.31 -11.74 18.88
C TYR A 453 -12.46 -11.95 17.63
N ILE A 454 -12.95 -11.50 16.47
CA ILE A 454 -12.13 -11.39 15.26
C ILE A 454 -11.32 -10.11 15.35
N GLY A 455 -10.24 -10.15 16.12
CA GLY A 455 -9.25 -9.07 16.08
C GLY A 455 -8.73 -8.98 14.66
N CYS A 456 -8.90 -7.83 13.99
CA CYS A 456 -8.16 -7.55 12.76
C CYS A 456 -6.67 -7.56 13.12
N CYS A 457 -6.05 -8.73 12.93
CA CYS A 457 -4.67 -9.02 13.30
C CYS A 457 -4.38 -8.87 14.81
N GLY A 458 -4.92 -9.78 15.62
CA GLY A 458 -4.23 -10.31 16.81
C GLY A 458 -3.77 -9.34 17.89
N PHE A 459 -4.59 -8.37 18.33
CA PHE A 459 -4.34 -7.64 19.58
C PHE A 459 -5.19 -8.20 20.73
N PRO A 460 -4.68 -9.15 21.54
CA PRO A 460 -4.93 -9.11 22.97
C PRO A 460 -3.98 -8.05 23.55
N CYS A 461 -4.49 -6.86 23.88
CA CYS A 461 -3.80 -6.01 24.83
C CYS A 461 -3.91 -6.65 26.21
N VAL A 462 -2.96 -7.53 26.55
CA VAL A 462 -2.68 -7.79 27.95
C VAL A 462 -2.15 -6.47 28.51
N ARG A 463 -2.83 -5.92 29.52
CA ARG A 463 -2.28 -4.83 30.33
C ARG A 463 -0.90 -5.27 30.80
N GLY A 464 0.15 -4.65 30.29
CA GLY A 464 1.49 -4.79 30.84
C GLY A 464 1.46 -4.23 32.26
N GLU A 465 1.16 -5.09 33.23
CA GLU A 465 1.51 -4.84 34.62
C GLU A 465 3.04 -4.85 34.71
N ASN A 466 3.57 -3.70 35.15
CA ASN A 466 4.77 -3.58 35.95
C ASN A 466 6.12 -3.92 35.29
N GLY A 467 6.59 -3.03 34.43
CA GLY A 467 7.99 -2.61 34.47
C GLY A 467 8.10 -1.37 35.36
N ALA A 468 8.49 -1.56 36.62
CA ALA A 468 8.70 -0.49 37.59
C ALA A 468 9.64 0.59 37.05
N GLY A 469 9.32 1.84 37.39
CA GLY A 469 9.93 3.02 36.80
C GLY A 469 11.39 3.21 37.15
N LEU A 470 12.12 3.74 36.18
CA LEU A 470 13.09 4.78 36.46
C LEU A 470 12.47 6.09 35.98
N PRO A 471 12.53 7.17 36.78
CA PRO A 471 12.05 8.47 36.35
C PRO A 471 12.84 8.88 35.11
N ASP A 472 12.10 9.28 34.06
CA ASP A 472 12.67 9.99 32.93
C ASP A 472 13.37 11.24 33.47
N GLU A 473 14.70 11.23 33.52
CA GLU A 473 15.46 12.46 33.59
C GLU A 473 15.20 13.21 32.28
N ASP A 474 14.68 14.43 32.41
CA ASP A 474 14.52 15.38 31.33
C ASP A 474 15.88 15.65 30.67
N GLU A 475 16.22 14.86 29.65
CA GLU A 475 17.31 15.14 28.72
C GLU A 475 16.88 16.32 27.83
N SER A 476 17.05 17.52 28.38
CA SER A 476 17.09 18.74 27.58
C SER A 476 18.36 18.67 26.74
N ASP A 477 18.21 18.48 25.43
CA ASP A 477 19.27 18.61 24.43
C ASP A 477 19.75 20.08 24.38
N GLY A 478 20.49 20.50 25.40
CA GLY A 478 21.26 21.73 25.48
C GLY A 478 22.75 21.38 25.44
N GLU A 479 23.28 21.11 24.25
CA GLU A 479 24.73 21.10 24.03
C GLU A 479 25.26 22.54 24.14
N GLY A 480 25.52 22.97 25.38
CA GLY A 480 26.35 24.13 25.70
C GLY A 480 27.82 23.70 25.66
N GLU A 481 28.53 24.09 24.61
CA GLU A 481 30.00 24.06 24.58
C GLU A 481 30.51 25.04 25.64
N HIS A 482 31.02 24.50 26.76
CA HIS A 482 31.72 25.27 27.77
C HIS A 482 33.13 25.60 27.25
N GLU A 483 33.31 26.82 26.72
CA GLU A 483 34.63 27.41 26.51
C GLU A 483 35.28 27.64 27.88
N VAL A 484 36.34 26.89 28.17
CA VAL A 484 37.24 27.16 29.30
C VAL A 484 38.11 28.35 28.90
N SER A 485 37.79 29.54 29.39
CA SER A 485 38.67 30.69 29.29
C SER A 485 39.69 30.62 30.43
N ASP A 486 40.90 30.16 30.14
CA ASP A 486 42.04 30.31 31.04
C ASP A 486 42.55 31.75 30.96
N ALA A 487 42.06 32.59 31.87
CA ALA A 487 42.61 33.90 32.17
C ALA A 487 43.57 33.76 33.36
N GLY A 488 44.85 33.55 33.07
CA GLY A 488 45.93 33.62 34.04
C GLY A 488 46.13 35.04 34.55
N ARG A 489 45.61 35.32 35.75
CA ARG A 489 45.88 36.52 36.55
C ARG A 489 47.18 36.31 37.30
N ALA A 490 48.21 37.08 36.95
CA ALA A 490 49.47 37.13 37.67
C ALA A 490 49.29 38.02 38.92
N ASP A 491 49.39 37.43 40.10
CA ASP A 491 49.58 38.14 41.36
C ASP A 491 51.03 38.61 41.47
N LYS A 492 51.19 39.91 41.73
CA LYS A 492 52.44 40.54 42.17
C LYS A 492 52.60 40.28 43.66
N VAL A 493 53.67 39.57 44.00
CA VAL A 493 54.22 39.45 45.36
C VAL A 493 55.06 40.69 45.66
N GLU A 494 54.90 41.22 46.87
CA GLU A 494 55.74 42.26 47.47
C GLU A 494 57.18 41.76 47.65
N LEU A 495 58.14 42.53 47.10
CA LEU A 495 59.38 42.96 47.74
C LEU A 495 59.92 44.18 47.00
#